data_AF-A0A1Q3GRQ3-F1
#
_entry.id   AF-A0A1Q3GRQ3-F1
#
_cell.length_a   1.000
_cell.length_b   1.000
_cell.length_c   1.000
_cell.angle_alpha   90.00
_cell.angle_beta   90.00
_cell.angle_gamma   90.00
#
_symmetry.space_group_name_H-M   'P 1'
#
loop_
_entity.id
_entity.type
_entity.pdbx_description
1 polymer ?
#
loop_
_entity_poly.entity_id
_entity_poly.type
_entity_poly.pdbx_seq_one_letter_code
_entity_poly.pdbx_strand_id
1 'polypeptide(L)'
;MIKRFVIYITLVAVVMACQSGSNKENQTSTDTTSHKEHKHSHKGKTNTNNSEENFDCRHCGMPSQEYPKWKAKIVTETGNIWYCSPRCMFISILNKEKGPKGVKSIEVISYYDTKPIDAQTAFYVTGSDVLGPMGHDLVPLKDKAAAEDFKNEHKGQTIVTFKDVNMKIIQELVNKQ
;
A
#
# COMPACT_ATOMS: atom_id res chain seq x y z
N MET A 1 -38.60 30.44 -38.50
CA MET A 1 -39.45 29.23 -38.38
C MET A 1 -39.29 28.67 -36.98
N ILE A 2 -40.37 28.74 -36.21
CA ILE A 2 -40.48 28.33 -34.80
C ILE A 2 -40.76 26.83 -34.73
N LYS A 3 -40.05 26.09 -33.87
CA LYS A 3 -40.47 24.82 -33.23
C LYS A 3 -39.28 24.30 -32.39
N ARG A 4 -39.39 23.82 -31.16
CA ARG A 4 -40.39 23.88 -30.08
C ARG A 4 -39.60 23.32 -28.88
N PHE A 5 -39.44 24.11 -27.82
CA PHE A 5 -38.90 23.63 -26.54
C PHE A 5 -39.85 22.56 -25.98
N VAL A 6 -39.32 21.41 -25.58
CA VAL A 6 -40.04 20.45 -24.75
C VAL A 6 -39.22 20.21 -23.50
N ILE A 7 -39.63 20.93 -22.46
CA ILE A 7 -39.18 20.80 -21.08
C ILE A 7 -39.96 19.61 -20.49
N TYR A 8 -39.26 18.55 -20.06
CA TYR A 8 -39.86 17.52 -19.21
C TYR A 8 -39.26 17.65 -17.80
N ILE A 9 -39.97 18.40 -16.96
CA ILE A 9 -39.85 18.34 -15.50
C ILE A 9 -40.72 17.16 -15.07
N THR A 10 -40.11 16.11 -14.52
CA THR A 10 -40.84 15.15 -13.69
C THR A 10 -40.18 15.11 -12.32
N LEU A 11 -40.82 15.86 -11.42
CA LEU A 11 -40.58 15.94 -10.00
C LEU A 11 -41.33 14.77 -9.37
N VAL A 12 -40.62 13.76 -8.85
CA VAL A 12 -41.21 12.78 -7.94
C VAL A 12 -40.32 12.68 -6.72
N ALA A 13 -40.56 13.59 -5.78
CA ALA A 13 -40.14 13.45 -4.41
C ALA A 13 -41.23 12.65 -3.68
N VAL A 14 -40.94 11.42 -3.29
CA VAL A 14 -41.72 10.69 -2.29
C VAL A 14 -40.85 10.50 -1.08
N VAL A 15 -41.07 11.37 -0.10
CA VAL A 15 -40.58 11.24 1.26
C VAL A 15 -41.64 10.43 2.01
N MET A 16 -41.28 9.24 2.50
CA MET A 16 -42.03 8.56 3.55
C MET A 16 -41.05 8.20 4.66
N ALA A 17 -41.21 8.88 5.78
CA ALA A 17 -40.50 8.67 7.02
C ALA A 17 -41.34 7.85 8.01
N CYS A 18 -40.63 7.29 8.99
CA CYS A 18 -41.09 6.83 10.30
C CYS A 18 -41.83 5.48 10.39
N GLN A 19 -41.15 4.48 10.97
CA GLN A 19 -41.63 3.85 12.21
C GLN A 19 -40.47 3.67 13.20
N SER A 20 -40.79 4.00 14.44
CA SER A 20 -40.01 4.00 15.66
C SER A 20 -40.41 2.81 16.55
N GLY A 21 -39.51 2.42 17.46
CA GLY A 21 -39.74 1.45 18.55
C GLY A 21 -38.90 0.17 18.37
N SER A 22 -38.15 -0.34 19.34
CA SER A 22 -38.17 -0.11 20.78
C SER A 22 -36.82 -0.48 21.39
N ASN A 23 -36.42 0.33 22.36
CA ASN A 23 -35.28 0.20 23.24
C ASN A 23 -35.36 -1.10 24.08
N LYS A 24 -34.24 -1.80 24.26
CA LYS A 24 -34.03 -2.69 25.42
C LYS A 24 -32.64 -2.43 25.99
N GLU A 25 -32.63 -1.56 26.99
CA GLU A 25 -31.63 -1.58 28.05
C GLU A 25 -31.67 -2.93 28.76
N ASN A 26 -30.49 -3.46 29.10
CA ASN A 26 -30.36 -4.25 30.30
C ASN A 26 -29.02 -3.89 30.96
N GLN A 27 -29.09 -3.09 32.02
CA GLN A 27 -28.02 -2.87 32.98
C GLN A 27 -28.10 -3.94 34.07
N THR A 28 -26.96 -4.51 34.44
CA THR A 28 -26.56 -4.90 35.82
C THR A 28 -25.07 -5.23 35.72
N SER A 29 -24.17 -4.29 35.99
CA SER A 29 -23.59 -3.93 37.29
C SER A 29 -22.68 -5.00 37.89
N THR A 30 -21.36 -4.69 37.82
CA THR A 30 -20.31 -4.85 38.84
C THR A 30 -20.20 -6.17 39.62
N ASP A 31 -19.05 -6.87 39.53
CA ASP A 31 -17.92 -6.60 40.43
C ASP A 31 -16.65 -7.44 40.12
N THR A 32 -15.50 -6.78 40.27
CA THR A 32 -14.25 -7.27 40.90
C THR A 32 -13.50 -8.52 40.38
N THR A 33 -12.31 -8.23 39.83
CA THR A 33 -10.99 -8.88 40.05
C THR A 33 -10.76 -10.33 39.60
N SER A 34 -9.82 -10.51 38.67
CA SER A 34 -8.56 -11.27 38.86
C SER A 34 -8.08 -11.90 37.54
N HIS A 35 -6.77 -11.88 37.36
CA HIS A 35 -6.01 -12.46 36.28
C HIS A 35 -6.44 -13.89 35.89
N LYS A 36 -6.67 -14.14 34.58
CA LYS A 36 -6.16 -15.33 33.90
C LYS A 36 -6.31 -15.24 32.37
N GLU A 37 -5.16 -15.46 31.74
CA GLU A 37 -4.91 -15.84 30.36
C GLU A 37 -5.94 -16.83 29.80
N HIS A 38 -6.69 -16.44 28.76
CA HIS A 38 -7.60 -17.34 28.04
C HIS A 38 -7.38 -17.30 26.53
N LYS A 39 -6.86 -18.44 26.08
CA LYS A 39 -6.65 -18.91 24.72
C LYS A 39 -8.01 -19.08 24.02
N HIS A 40 -8.32 -18.20 23.09
CA HIS A 40 -9.51 -18.35 22.25
C HIS A 40 -9.17 -19.12 20.96
N SER A 41 -9.62 -20.37 20.92
CA SER A 41 -9.70 -21.20 19.72
C SER A 41 -10.98 -20.82 18.96
N HIS A 42 -10.85 -20.16 17.82
CA HIS A 42 -11.94 -20.02 16.86
C HIS A 42 -11.86 -21.17 15.85
N LYS A 43 -12.71 -22.18 16.03
CA LYS A 43 -13.04 -23.18 15.02
C LYS A 43 -14.22 -22.66 14.20
N GLY A 44 -13.94 -21.89 13.16
CA GLY A 44 -14.89 -21.52 12.11
C GLY A 44 -14.48 -22.22 10.82
N LYS A 45 -15.31 -23.13 10.33
CA LYS A 45 -15.11 -23.85 9.07
C LYS A 45 -15.60 -22.96 7.92
N THR A 46 -14.69 -22.43 7.13
CA THR A 46 -14.99 -21.72 5.86
C THR A 46 -14.29 -22.45 4.72
N ASN A 47 -14.99 -22.57 3.58
CA ASN A 47 -14.50 -23.22 2.38
C ASN A 47 -13.32 -22.41 1.80
N THR A 48 -12.09 -22.88 1.99
CA THR A 48 -10.89 -22.15 1.57
C THR A 48 -10.42 -22.65 0.20
N ASN A 49 -10.64 -21.85 -0.84
CA ASN A 49 -9.73 -21.86 -1.99
C ASN A 49 -8.42 -21.25 -1.48
N ASN A 50 -7.55 -22.11 -0.95
CA ASN A 50 -6.40 -21.74 -0.14
C ASN A 50 -5.27 -21.21 -1.02
N SER A 51 -5.32 -19.94 -1.43
CA SER A 51 -4.07 -19.21 -1.65
C SER A 51 -3.49 -18.95 -0.25
N GLU A 52 -2.45 -19.68 0.13
CA GLU A 52 -1.72 -19.39 1.36
C GLU A 52 -1.22 -17.94 1.30
N GLU A 53 -1.85 -17.04 2.07
CA GLU A 53 -1.42 -15.64 2.19
C GLU A 53 -0.03 -15.63 2.86
N ASN A 54 1.00 -15.36 2.05
CA ASN A 54 2.38 -15.32 2.52
C ASN A 54 2.72 -13.91 3.02
N PHE A 55 2.57 -13.68 4.32
CA PHE A 55 2.96 -12.44 5.02
C PHE A 55 4.49 -12.29 5.08
N ASP A 56 5.10 -11.91 3.95
CA ASP A 56 6.55 -11.97 3.71
C ASP A 56 7.27 -10.62 3.65
N CYS A 57 6.55 -9.49 3.68
CA CYS A 57 7.20 -8.19 3.72
C CYS A 57 7.99 -8.03 5.03
N ARG A 58 9.32 -8.04 4.95
CA ARG A 58 10.20 -7.95 6.13
C ARG A 58 10.01 -6.67 6.96
N HIS A 59 9.43 -5.61 6.38
CA HIS A 59 9.22 -4.34 7.07
C HIS A 59 7.88 -4.29 7.83
N CYS A 60 6.76 -4.54 7.15
CA CYS A 60 5.41 -4.33 7.72
C CYS A 60 4.56 -5.61 7.82
N GLY A 61 5.06 -6.75 7.34
CA GLY A 61 4.36 -8.03 7.37
C GLY A 61 3.34 -8.24 6.24
N MET A 62 2.99 -7.23 5.43
CA MET A 62 2.02 -7.40 4.33
C MET A 62 2.46 -8.46 3.30
N PRO A 63 1.50 -9.14 2.64
CA PRO A 63 1.82 -10.18 1.66
C PRO A 63 2.32 -9.56 0.35
N SER A 64 3.64 -9.61 0.09
CA SER A 64 4.23 -8.93 -1.08
C SER A 64 3.75 -9.50 -2.41
N GLN A 65 3.35 -10.77 -2.45
CA GLN A 65 2.88 -11.43 -3.66
C GLN A 65 1.55 -10.87 -4.18
N GLU A 66 0.75 -10.23 -3.31
CA GLU A 66 -0.47 -9.53 -3.70
C GLU A 66 -0.20 -8.18 -4.39
N TYR A 67 1.05 -7.71 -4.36
CA TYR A 67 1.47 -6.44 -4.95
C TYR A 67 2.51 -6.64 -6.06
N PRO A 68 2.22 -7.41 -7.12
CA PRO A 68 3.20 -7.78 -8.14
C PRO A 68 3.77 -6.60 -8.93
N LYS A 69 3.10 -5.44 -8.94
CA LYS A 69 3.57 -4.20 -9.56
C LYS A 69 4.44 -3.32 -8.64
N TRP A 70 4.47 -3.61 -7.34
CA TRP A 70 5.13 -2.79 -6.33
C TRP A 70 6.19 -3.53 -5.55
N LYS A 71 6.10 -4.85 -5.48
CA LYS A 71 7.00 -5.63 -4.65
C LYS A 71 8.46 -5.39 -5.01
N ALA A 72 9.30 -5.39 -3.99
CA ALA A 72 10.74 -5.33 -4.15
C ALA A 72 11.37 -6.58 -3.53
N LYS A 73 12.52 -6.97 -4.06
CA LYS A 73 13.25 -8.16 -3.64
C LYS A 73 14.71 -7.82 -3.42
N ILE A 74 15.26 -8.25 -2.30
CA ILE A 74 16.70 -8.23 -2.06
C ILE A 74 17.18 -9.67 -2.08
N VAL A 75 18.10 -9.98 -2.99
CA VAL A 75 18.78 -11.29 -3.02
C VAL A 75 19.98 -11.19 -2.10
N THR A 76 20.05 -12.06 -1.09
CA THR A 76 21.20 -12.17 -0.19
C THR A 76 21.94 -13.49 -0.38
N GLU A 77 23.04 -13.67 0.35
CA GLU A 77 23.73 -14.94 0.47
C GLU A 77 22.86 -16.06 1.04
N THR A 78 21.91 -15.71 1.92
CA THR A 78 21.09 -16.68 2.67
C THR A 78 19.69 -16.87 2.10
N GLY A 79 19.28 -16.07 1.11
CA GLY A 79 17.99 -16.21 0.44
C GLY A 79 17.42 -14.88 -0.05
N ASN A 80 16.14 -14.92 -0.44
CA ASN A 80 15.42 -13.72 -0.88
C ASN A 80 14.70 -13.07 0.31
N ILE A 81 14.77 -11.75 0.37
CA ILE A 81 13.97 -10.92 1.28
C ILE A 81 12.98 -10.15 0.42
N TRP A 82 11.70 -10.23 0.79
CA TRP A 82 10.63 -9.56 0.07
C TRP A 82 10.11 -8.34 0.81
N TYR A 83 9.60 -7.39 0.03
CA TYR A 83 8.96 -6.18 0.51
C TYR A 83 7.73 -5.91 -0.35
N CYS A 84 6.64 -5.46 0.26
CA CYS A 84 5.41 -5.13 -0.48
C CYS A 84 5.57 -3.87 -1.35
N SER A 85 6.54 -3.00 -1.05
CA SER A 85 6.77 -1.74 -1.77
C SER A 85 8.25 -1.31 -1.78
N PRO A 86 8.66 -0.41 -2.69
CA PRO A 86 9.98 0.20 -2.68
C PRO A 86 10.24 1.01 -1.40
N ARG A 87 9.26 1.76 -0.87
CA ARG A 87 9.40 2.47 0.41
C ARG A 87 9.74 1.52 1.55
N CYS A 88 9.05 0.38 1.67
CA CYS A 88 9.37 -0.62 2.71
C CYS A 88 10.81 -1.15 2.57
N MET A 89 11.24 -1.41 1.34
CA MET A 89 12.62 -1.80 1.04
C MET A 89 13.60 -0.69 1.45
N PHE A 90 13.36 0.56 1.07
CA PHE A 90 14.23 1.69 1.40
C PHE A 90 14.34 1.93 2.91
N ILE A 91 13.24 1.84 3.67
CA ILE A 91 13.27 1.90 5.14
C ILE A 91 14.22 0.81 5.69
N SER A 92 14.15 -0.40 5.13
CA SER A 92 14.98 -1.51 5.59
C SER A 92 16.46 -1.32 5.27
N ILE A 93 16.83 -0.88 4.06
CA ILE A 93 18.25 -0.74 3.68
C ILE A 93 18.91 0.49 4.30
N LEU A 94 18.15 1.56 4.59
CA LEU A 94 18.67 2.76 5.22
C LEU A 94 18.93 2.56 6.73
N ASN A 95 18.37 1.50 7.33
CA ASN A 95 18.71 1.11 8.70
C ASN A 95 20.05 0.37 8.73
N LYS A 96 21.14 1.06 9.11
CA LYS A 96 22.50 0.50 9.13
C LYS A 96 22.65 -0.71 10.07
N GLU A 97 21.93 -0.71 11.18
CA GLU A 97 22.01 -1.78 12.19
C GLU A 97 21.24 -3.02 11.75
N LYS A 98 19.96 -2.84 11.38
CA LYS A 98 19.00 -3.92 11.13
C LYS A 98 18.78 -4.24 9.64
N GLY A 99 19.46 -3.51 8.77
CA GLY A 99 19.36 -3.70 7.32
C GLY A 99 19.83 -5.09 6.86
N PRO A 100 19.42 -5.50 5.65
CA PRO A 100 19.81 -6.79 5.08
C PRO A 100 21.34 -6.90 4.98
N LYS A 101 21.87 -8.08 5.28
CA LYS A 101 23.30 -8.40 5.20
C LYS A 101 23.55 -9.36 4.03
N GLY A 102 24.79 -9.37 3.52
CA GLY A 102 25.18 -10.23 2.40
C GLY A 102 24.38 -9.96 1.14
N VAL A 103 24.07 -8.69 0.85
CA VAL A 103 23.25 -8.30 -0.32
C VAL A 103 24.04 -8.56 -1.61
N LYS A 104 23.45 -9.33 -2.52
CA LYS A 104 23.98 -9.62 -3.86
C LYS A 104 23.35 -8.74 -4.93
N SER A 105 22.03 -8.56 -4.88
CA SER A 105 21.29 -7.70 -5.79
C SER A 105 20.02 -7.17 -5.15
N ILE A 106 19.50 -6.08 -5.72
CA ILE A 106 18.26 -5.44 -5.29
C ILE A 106 17.41 -5.25 -6.54
N GLU A 107 16.20 -5.78 -6.53
CA GLU A 107 15.26 -5.72 -7.64
C GLU A 107 14.01 -4.95 -7.23
N VAL A 108 13.54 -4.09 -8.13
CA VAL A 108 12.25 -3.39 -8.06
C VAL A 108 11.51 -3.59 -9.38
N ILE A 109 10.19 -3.40 -9.38
CA ILE A 109 9.37 -3.53 -10.60
C ILE A 109 9.27 -2.17 -11.28
N SER A 110 9.71 -2.09 -12.55
CA SER A 110 9.51 -0.89 -13.38
C SER A 110 8.02 -0.65 -13.60
N TYR A 111 7.54 0.57 -13.37
CA TYR A 111 6.12 0.92 -13.44
C TYR A 111 5.50 0.61 -14.81
N TYR A 112 6.13 1.06 -15.90
CA TYR A 112 5.60 0.86 -17.25
C TYR A 112 5.87 -0.52 -17.82
N ASP A 113 7.08 -1.06 -17.61
CA ASP A 113 7.46 -2.34 -18.21
C ASP A 113 6.88 -3.52 -17.43
N THR A 114 6.48 -3.33 -16.18
CA THR A 114 6.01 -4.37 -15.24
C THR A 114 7.00 -5.54 -15.08
N LYS A 115 8.30 -5.23 -15.21
CA LYS A 115 9.41 -6.18 -15.14
C LYS A 115 10.36 -5.83 -14.00
N PRO A 116 11.01 -6.83 -13.38
CA PRO A 116 12.12 -6.58 -12.46
C PRO A 116 13.26 -5.84 -13.17
N ILE A 117 13.79 -4.82 -12.51
CA ILE A 117 14.97 -4.05 -12.91
C ILE A 117 15.92 -3.92 -11.71
N ASP A 118 17.20 -3.67 -11.96
CA ASP A 118 18.16 -3.39 -10.90
C ASP A 118 17.85 -2.04 -10.26
N ALA A 119 17.51 -2.10 -8.97
CA ALA A 119 17.15 -0.94 -8.16
C ALA A 119 18.26 0.11 -8.11
N GLN A 120 19.53 -0.30 -8.13
CA GLN A 120 20.65 0.64 -8.02
C GLN A 120 20.82 1.52 -9.26
N THR A 121 20.34 1.05 -10.41
CA THR A 121 20.37 1.78 -11.69
C THR A 121 19.05 2.46 -12.06
N ALA A 122 17.98 2.15 -11.33
CA ALA A 122 16.66 2.71 -11.54
C ALA A 122 16.58 4.19 -11.14
N PHE A 123 15.61 4.86 -11.73
CA PHE A 123 15.14 6.19 -11.32
C PHE A 123 13.87 6.03 -10.51
N TYR A 124 13.65 6.92 -9.55
CA TYR A 124 12.48 6.91 -8.68
C TYR A 124 11.76 8.24 -8.75
N VAL A 125 10.45 8.20 -8.95
CA VAL A 125 9.61 9.41 -8.83
C VAL A 125 8.93 9.40 -7.48
N THR A 126 9.05 10.51 -6.75
CA THR A 126 8.36 10.74 -5.49
C THR A 126 7.26 11.80 -5.65
N GLY A 127 6.28 11.74 -4.75
CA GLY A 127 5.24 12.76 -4.67
C GLY A 127 4.16 12.70 -5.74
N SER A 128 4.09 11.63 -6.53
CA SER A 128 3.04 11.37 -7.51
C SER A 128 1.66 11.09 -6.90
N ASP A 129 0.63 11.11 -7.75
CA ASP A 129 -0.74 10.70 -7.40
C ASP A 129 -0.98 9.17 -7.49
N VAL A 130 0.01 8.41 -7.95
CA VAL A 130 0.02 6.94 -7.90
C VAL A 130 0.43 6.46 -6.51
N LEU A 131 -0.42 5.64 -5.89
CA LEU A 131 -0.23 5.12 -4.53
C LEU A 131 0.18 3.65 -4.53
N GLY A 132 1.17 3.33 -3.70
CA GLY A 132 1.58 1.96 -3.42
C GLY A 132 0.80 1.35 -2.25
N PRO A 133 1.12 0.10 -1.88
CA PRO A 133 0.42 -0.65 -0.82
C PRO A 133 0.41 0.04 0.55
N MET A 134 1.35 0.96 0.76
CA MET A 134 1.50 1.71 2.01
C MET A 134 1.14 3.21 1.84
N GLY A 135 0.55 3.65 0.72
CA GLY A 135 0.30 5.06 0.37
C GLY A 135 1.35 5.66 -0.58
N HIS A 136 1.71 6.94 -0.43
CA HIS A 136 2.72 7.60 -1.27
C HIS A 136 4.08 6.87 -1.24
N ASP A 137 4.67 6.64 -2.40
CA ASP A 137 5.84 5.74 -2.52
C ASP A 137 6.93 6.29 -3.45
N LEU A 138 8.01 5.51 -3.60
CA LEU A 138 9.05 5.73 -4.61
C LEU A 138 8.74 4.87 -5.84
N VAL A 139 8.17 5.48 -6.88
CA VAL A 139 7.79 4.73 -8.08
C VAL A 139 9.04 4.41 -8.92
N PRO A 140 9.40 3.14 -9.18
CA PRO A 140 10.61 2.78 -9.92
C PRO A 140 10.41 2.85 -11.44
N LEU A 141 11.37 3.45 -12.13
CA LEU A 141 11.40 3.60 -13.58
C LEU A 141 12.76 3.14 -14.12
N LYS A 142 12.74 2.45 -15.26
CA LYS A 142 13.93 1.84 -15.87
C LYS A 142 15.01 2.83 -16.28
N ASP A 143 14.63 4.05 -16.65
CA ASP A 143 15.53 5.08 -17.16
C ASP A 143 14.97 6.48 -16.89
N LYS A 144 15.80 7.49 -17.18
CA LYS A 144 15.48 8.88 -16.90
C LYS A 144 14.30 9.39 -17.74
N ALA A 145 14.19 8.96 -19.00
CA ALA A 145 13.11 9.37 -19.88
C ALA A 145 11.76 8.88 -19.34
N ALA A 146 11.68 7.61 -18.96
CA ALA A 146 10.50 7.03 -18.32
C ALA A 146 10.15 7.74 -16.99
N ALA A 147 11.15 8.19 -16.22
CA ALA A 147 10.92 8.98 -15.00
C ALA A 147 10.38 10.39 -15.29
N GLU A 148 10.84 11.04 -16.35
CA GLU A 148 10.32 12.33 -16.80
C GLU A 148 8.88 12.21 -17.29
N ASP A 149 8.58 11.19 -18.10
CA ASP A 149 7.23 10.88 -18.58
C ASP A 149 6.28 10.61 -17.41
N PHE A 150 6.64 9.68 -16.51
CA PHE A 150 5.85 9.34 -15.33
C PHE A 150 5.59 10.57 -14.45
N LYS A 151 6.62 11.38 -14.22
CA LYS A 151 6.50 12.60 -13.42
C LYS A 151 5.46 13.55 -14.01
N ASN A 152 5.44 13.72 -15.33
CA ASN A 152 4.49 14.61 -16.00
C ASN A 152 3.07 14.03 -16.00
N GLU A 153 2.93 12.73 -16.25
CA GLU A 153 1.63 12.04 -16.31
C GLU A 153 0.95 11.92 -14.93
N HIS A 154 1.74 11.70 -13.88
CA HIS A 154 1.26 11.36 -12.54
C HIS A 154 1.58 12.43 -11.48
N LYS A 155 1.77 13.68 -11.92
CA LYS A 155 2.02 14.84 -11.04
C LYS A 155 3.16 14.58 -10.05
N GLY A 156 4.19 13.86 -10.49
CA GLY A 156 5.38 13.60 -9.69
C GLY A 156 6.08 14.91 -9.30
N GLN A 157 6.69 14.94 -8.14
CA GLN A 157 7.36 16.13 -7.62
C GLN A 157 8.86 16.11 -7.93
N THR A 158 9.51 14.99 -7.67
CA THR A 158 10.97 14.88 -7.77
C THR A 158 11.37 13.54 -8.38
N ILE A 159 12.39 13.57 -9.24
CA ILE A 159 13.08 12.37 -9.73
C ILE A 159 14.35 12.23 -8.90
N VAL A 160 14.57 11.07 -8.31
CA VAL A 160 15.75 10.74 -7.50
C VAL A 160 16.37 9.42 -7.98
N THR A 161 17.67 9.26 -7.82
CA THR A 161 18.35 7.97 -8.03
C THR A 161 18.38 7.16 -6.74
N PHE A 162 18.73 5.88 -6.82
CA PHE A 162 18.88 5.03 -5.64
C PHE A 162 19.75 5.64 -4.54
N LYS A 163 20.85 6.32 -4.92
CA LYS A 163 21.82 6.92 -3.97
C LYS A 163 21.30 8.19 -3.30
N ASP A 164 20.35 8.87 -3.94
CA ASP A 164 19.77 10.10 -3.40
C ASP A 164 18.74 9.80 -2.31
N VAL A 165 18.13 8.61 -2.34
CA VAL A 165 17.11 8.20 -1.37
C VAL A 165 17.71 8.11 0.03
N ASN A 166 17.12 8.85 0.95
CA ASN A 166 17.54 8.93 2.34
C ASN A 166 16.33 9.02 3.28
N MET A 167 16.56 8.97 4.59
CA MET A 167 15.47 8.92 5.57
C MET A 167 14.58 10.17 5.56
N LYS A 168 15.07 11.33 5.12
CA LYS A 168 14.24 12.53 4.99
C LYS A 168 13.19 12.34 3.90
N ILE A 169 13.58 11.87 2.72
CA ILE A 169 12.65 11.55 1.62
C ILE A 169 11.61 10.51 2.08
N ILE A 170 12.05 9.48 2.81
CA ILE A 170 11.14 8.47 3.36
C ILE A 170 10.12 9.06 4.33
N GLN A 171 10.54 9.94 5.23
CA GLN A 171 9.63 10.62 6.17
C GLN A 171 8.62 11.51 5.46
N GLU A 172 9.04 12.23 4.40
CA GLU A 172 8.14 13.03 3.58
C GLU A 172 7.03 12.18 2.94
N LEU A 173 7.36 10.98 2.47
CA LEU A 173 6.37 10.05 1.91
C LEU A 173 5.39 9.51 2.95
N VAL A 174 5.87 9.21 4.16
CA VAL A 174 5.03 8.69 5.26
C VAL A 174 4.09 9.76 5.81
N ASN A 175 4.54 11.01 5.90
CA ASN A 175 3.77 12.10 6.50
C ASN A 175 2.76 12.74 5.54
N LYS A 176 2.81 12.37 4.25
CA LYS A 176 1.89 12.89 3.24
C LYS A 176 0.54 12.19 3.37
N GLN A 177 -0.51 12.99 3.63
CA GLN A 177 -1.89 12.55 3.79
C GLN A 177 -2.56 12.26 2.45
#